data_AF-A0A235IQP1-F1
#
_entry.id   AF-A0A235IQP1-F1
#
_cell.length_a   1.000
_cell.length_b   1.000
_cell.length_c   1.000
_cell.angle_alpha   90.00
_cell.angle_beta   90.00
_cell.angle_gamma   90.00
#
_symmetry.space_group_name_H-M   'P 1'
#
loop_
_entity.id
_entity.type
_entity.pdbx_description
1 polymer ?
#
loop_
_entity_poly.entity_id
_entity_poly.type
_entity_poly.pdbx_seq_one_letter_code
_entity_poly.pdbx_strand_id
1 'polypeptide(L)'
;MALKNITYQRVLNLEDYNSKRLELSEEVLEGDDEEEAISRVMFMVERKIREDVSTKVEQEIRQLKKELRELQTEYDMLKNQKENLQQIALPDPDPDDMPFDLESSNNPEYF
;
A
#
# COMPACT_ATOMS: atom_id res chain seq x y z
N MET A 1 41.12 -19.37 31.06
CA MET A 1 40.43 -18.42 30.16
C MET A 1 38.96 -18.70 30.27
N ALA A 2 38.28 -17.96 31.15
CA ALA A 2 36.82 -17.91 31.17
C ALA A 2 36.36 -16.89 30.13
N LEU A 3 35.54 -17.31 29.16
CA LEU A 3 34.84 -16.43 28.24
C LEU A 3 33.49 -16.07 28.85
N LYS A 4 33.18 -14.79 28.93
CA LYS A 4 31.84 -14.30 29.28
C LYS A 4 31.13 -13.90 27.99
N ASN A 5 29.86 -14.26 27.85
CA ASN A 5 29.05 -13.82 26.72
C ASN A 5 28.05 -12.77 27.20
N ILE A 6 28.04 -11.62 26.54
CA ILE A 6 27.14 -10.51 26.82
C ILE A 6 26.13 -10.45 25.68
N THR A 7 24.87 -10.63 26.02
CA THR A 7 23.76 -10.52 25.06
C THR A 7 22.89 -9.33 25.45
N TYR A 8 22.62 -8.45 24.47
CA TYR A 8 21.65 -7.38 24.61
C TYR A 8 20.52 -7.55 23.60
N GLN A 9 19.29 -7.54 24.10
CA GLN A 9 18.09 -7.68 23.29
C GLN A 9 17.16 -6.49 23.50
N ARG A 10 16.72 -5.90 22.39
CA ARG A 10 15.71 -4.85 22.37
C ARG A 10 14.44 -5.38 21.73
N VAL A 11 13.33 -5.27 22.45
CA VAL A 11 11.99 -5.65 21.99
C VAL A 11 11.20 -4.40 21.65
N LEU A 12 10.74 -4.31 20.41
CA LEU A 12 9.90 -3.24 19.90
C LEU A 12 8.49 -3.80 19.73
N ASN A 13 7.53 -3.28 20.50
CA ASN A 13 6.12 -3.55 20.26
C ASN A 13 5.68 -2.70 19.07
N LEU A 14 5.27 -3.39 18.01
CA LEU A 14 4.55 -2.79 16.92
C LEU A 14 3.07 -2.90 17.31
N GLU A 15 2.33 -1.80 17.22
CA GLU A 15 0.97 -1.64 17.77
C GLU A 15 -0.07 -2.63 17.18
N ASP A 16 0.35 -3.51 16.28
CA ASP A 16 -0.41 -4.54 15.56
C ASP A 16 -0.31 -5.94 16.21
N TYR A 17 -0.08 -6.01 17.53
CA TYR A 17 0.19 -7.25 18.29
C TYR A 17 1.44 -8.02 17.85
N ASN A 18 2.29 -7.46 16.98
CA ASN A 18 3.56 -8.04 16.59
C ASN A 18 4.71 -7.39 17.37
N SER A 19 5.69 -8.19 17.78
CA SER A 19 6.91 -7.67 18.40
C SER A 19 8.11 -7.93 17.49
N LYS A 20 8.88 -6.89 17.14
CA LYS A 20 10.20 -7.05 16.49
C LYS A 20 11.27 -7.15 17.57
N ARG A 21 12.17 -8.13 17.45
CA ARG A 21 13.30 -8.31 18.36
C ARG A 21 14.59 -8.07 17.61
N LEU A 22 15.49 -7.27 18.19
CA LEU A 22 16.86 -7.14 17.73
C LEU A 22 17.80 -7.57 18.85
N GLU A 23 18.73 -8.45 18.53
CA GLU A 23 19.66 -9.05 19.49
C GLU A 23 21.08 -9.01 18.92
N LEU A 24 22.03 -8.61 19.77
CA LEU A 24 23.46 -8.75 19.49
C LEU A 24 24.14 -9.36 20.71
N SER A 25 25.14 -10.20 20.45
CA SER A 25 25.97 -10.82 21.47
C SER A 25 27.44 -10.55 21.20
N GLU A 26 28.23 -10.39 22.25
CA GLU A 26 29.67 -10.17 22.21
C GLU A 26 30.35 -11.05 23.27
N GLU A 27 31.44 -11.71 22.88
CA GLU A 27 32.27 -12.50 23.79
C GLU A 27 33.35 -11.61 24.40
N VAL A 28 33.45 -11.62 25.73
CA VAL A 28 34.38 -10.81 26.52
C VAL A 28 35.38 -11.72 27.21
N LEU A 29 36.66 -11.39 27.07
CA LEU A 29 37.75 -12.15 27.67
C LEU A 29 37.93 -11.78 29.15
N GLU A 30 38.52 -12.70 29.89
CA GLU A 30 38.86 -12.50 31.30
C GLU A 30 39.92 -11.40 31.45
N GLY A 31 39.53 -10.25 32.00
CA GLY A 31 40.38 -9.07 32.18
C GLY A 31 39.98 -7.85 31.35
N ASP A 32 39.05 -8.00 30.40
CA ASP A 32 38.46 -6.89 29.66
C ASP A 32 37.41 -6.14 30.50
N ASP A 33 37.18 -4.87 30.18
CA ASP A 33 36.15 -4.05 30.81
C ASP A 33 34.76 -4.48 30.33
N GLU A 34 34.05 -5.21 31.19
CA GLU A 34 32.69 -5.68 30.95
C GLU A 34 31.70 -4.53 30.74
N GLU A 35 31.86 -3.39 31.44
CA GLU A 35 30.95 -2.25 31.29
C GLU A 35 31.13 -1.57 29.92
N GLU A 36 32.37 -1.50 29.43
CA GLU A 36 32.66 -0.97 28.10
C GLU A 36 32.05 -1.88 27.02
N ALA A 37 32.20 -3.20 27.15
CA ALA A 37 31.62 -4.18 26.23
C ALA A 37 30.07 -4.11 26.22
N ILE A 38 29.42 -4.06 27.38
CA ILE A 38 27.96 -3.87 27.49
C ILE A 38 27.54 -2.59 26.75
N SER A 39 28.24 -1.48 27.02
CA SER A 39 27.93 -0.19 26.41
C SER A 39 28.05 -0.22 24.90
N ARG A 40 29.06 -0.91 24.37
CA ARG A 40 29.30 -1.10 22.94
C ARG A 40 28.16 -1.89 22.29
N VAL A 41 27.80 -3.05 22.85
CA VAL A 41 26.70 -3.88 22.32
C VAL A 41 25.38 -3.11 22.34
N MET A 42 25.07 -2.44 23.46
CA MET A 42 23.86 -1.63 23.60
C MET A 42 23.80 -0.52 22.54
N PHE A 43 24.89 0.23 22.37
CA PHE A 43 24.98 1.30 21.37
C PHE A 43 24.75 0.78 19.95
N MET A 44 25.33 -0.37 19.61
CA MET A 44 25.17 -0.98 18.28
C MET A 44 23.72 -1.42 18.01
N VAL A 45 23.06 -2.04 18.98
CA VAL A 45 21.65 -2.44 18.85
C VAL A 45 20.75 -1.21 18.67
N GLU A 46 20.90 -0.20 19.52
CA GLU A 46 20.10 1.03 19.44
C GLU A 46 20.34 1.81 18.14
N ARG A 47 21.59 1.87 17.67
CA ARG A 47 21.93 2.49 16.39
C ARG A 47 21.27 1.77 15.23
N LYS A 48 21.40 0.44 15.15
CA LYS A 48 20.77 -0.37 14.09
C LYS A 48 19.26 -0.20 14.07
N ILE A 49 18.60 -0.11 15.22
CA ILE A 49 17.15 0.12 15.28
C ILE A 49 16.78 1.46 14.65
N ARG A 50 17.50 2.53 14.96
CA ARG A 50 17.21 3.86 14.39
C ARG A 50 17.43 3.87 12.87
N GLU A 51 18.51 3.26 12.40
CA GLU A 51 18.81 3.15 10.97
C GLU A 51 17.75 2.33 10.22
N ASP A 52 17.34 1.19 10.78
CA ASP A 52 16.27 0.35 10.24
C ASP A 52 14.95 1.10 10.15
N VAL A 53 14.55 1.81 11.22
CA VAL A 53 13.29 2.56 11.27
C VAL A 53 13.29 3.69 10.24
N SER A 54 14.37 4.47 10.16
CA SER A 54 14.48 5.57 9.18
C SER A 54 14.36 5.04 7.75
N THR A 55 15.09 3.96 7.45
CA THR A 55 15.10 3.37 6.11
C THR A 55 13.72 2.83 5.73
N LYS A 56 13.04 2.15 6.67
CA LYS A 56 11.68 1.62 6.44
C LYS A 56 10.67 2.73 6.19
N VAL A 57 10.67 3.78 7.02
CA VAL A 57 9.75 4.91 6.87
C VAL A 57 9.98 5.60 5.51
N GLU A 58 11.24 5.80 5.10
CA GLU A 58 11.53 6.37 3.78
C GLU A 58 11.05 5.49 2.62
N GLN A 59 11.22 4.17 2.72
CA GLN A 59 10.74 3.22 1.72
C GLN A 59 9.21 3.24 1.64
N GLU A 60 8.53 3.22 2.79
CA GLU A 60 7.07 3.25 2.87
C GLU A 60 6.51 4.56 2.30
N ILE A 61 7.10 5.71 2.63
CA ILE A 61 6.74 7.00 2.03
C ILE A 61 6.92 6.98 0.51
N ARG A 62 8.02 6.42 0.00
CA ARG A 62 8.26 6.32 -1.45
C ARG A 62 7.23 5.43 -2.12
N GLN A 63 6.90 4.30 -1.49
CA GLN A 63 5.90 3.37 -2.00
C GLN A 63 4.50 4.00 -2.03
N LEU A 64 4.06 4.60 -0.93
CA LEU A 64 2.77 5.29 -0.84
C LEU A 64 2.66 6.43 -1.87
N LYS A 65 3.74 7.19 -2.10
CA LYS A 65 3.76 8.23 -3.14
C LYS A 65 3.62 7.65 -4.55
N LYS A 66 4.17 6.46 -4.81
CA LYS A 66 4.03 5.77 -6.09
C LYS A 66 2.60 5.29 -6.27
N GLU A 67 2.04 4.61 -5.28
CA GLU A 67 0.67 4.12 -5.28
C GLU A 67 -0.34 5.26 -5.48
N LEU A 68 -0.13 6.40 -4.82
CA LEU A 68 -0.98 7.58 -4.99
C LEU A 68 -0.95 8.11 -6.44
N ARG A 69 0.21 8.13 -7.09
CA ARG A 69 0.32 8.55 -8.50
C ARG A 69 -0.36 7.56 -9.45
N GLU A 70 -0.19 6.27 -9.22
CA GLU A 70 -0.84 5.22 -10.00
C GLU A 70 -2.37 5.35 -9.87
N LEU A 71 -2.87 5.50 -8.64
CA LEU A 71 -4.30 5.65 -8.38
C LEU A 71 -4.88 6.94 -8.99
N GLN A 72 -4.15 8.06 -8.94
CA GLN A 72 -4.54 9.30 -9.62
C GLN A 72 -4.62 9.11 -11.14
N THR A 73 -3.66 8.41 -11.72
CA THR A 73 -3.63 8.12 -13.16
C THR A 73 -4.83 7.26 -13.56
N GLU A 74 -5.13 6.21 -12.79
CA GLU A 74 -6.30 5.36 -13.00
C GLU A 74 -7.60 6.15 -12.86
N TYR A 75 -7.70 7.02 -11.85
CA TYR A 75 -8.86 7.88 -11.65
C TYR A 75 -9.09 8.81 -12.82
N ASP A 76 -8.05 9.49 -13.32
CA ASP A 76 -8.15 10.39 -14.46
C ASP A 76 -8.52 9.65 -15.75
N MET A 77 -7.96 8.45 -15.96
CA MET A 77 -8.36 7.58 -17.09
C MET A 77 -9.84 7.20 -17.02
N LEU A 78 -10.31 6.73 -15.87
CA LEU A 78 -11.72 6.35 -15.66
C LEU A 78 -12.67 7.55 -15.81
N LYS A 79 -12.26 8.72 -15.31
CA LYS A 79 -13.02 9.96 -15.47
C LYS A 79 -13.17 10.33 -16.94
N ASN A 80 -12.07 10.31 -17.70
CA ASN A 80 -12.10 10.61 -19.13
C ASN A 80 -12.91 9.57 -19.92
N GLN A 81 -12.83 8.28 -19.57
CA GLN A 81 -13.68 7.25 -20.18
C GLN A 81 -15.16 7.50 -19.92
N LYS A 82 -15.53 7.89 -18.70
CA LYS A 82 -16.90 8.24 -18.34
C LYS A 82 -17.40 9.45 -19.14
N GLU A 83 -16.60 10.51 -19.25
CA GLU A 83 -16.96 11.72 -20.01
C GLU A 83 -17.13 11.41 -21.51
N ASN A 84 -16.27 10.57 -22.09
CA ASN A 84 -16.41 10.12 -23.47
C ASN A 84 -17.67 9.28 -23.71
N LEU A 85 -18.02 8.38 -22.78
CA LEU A 85 -19.25 7.59 -22.87
C LEU A 85 -20.50 8.47 -22.75
N GLN A 86 -20.46 9.53 -21.94
CA GLN A 86 -21.56 10.50 -21.84
C GLN A 86 -21.73 11.34 -23.11
N GLN A 87 -20.65 11.58 -23.87
CA GLN A 87 -20.73 12.27 -25.16
C GLN A 87 -21.23 11.37 -26.30
N ILE A 88 -21.07 10.05 -26.18
CA ILE A 88 -21.53 9.05 -27.16
C ILE A 88 -22.98 8.60 -26.90
N ALA A 89 -23.58 8.98 -25.77
CA ALA A 89 -25.00 8.81 -25.53
C ALA A 89 -25.78 9.59 -26.60
N LEU A 90 -26.21 8.88 -27.64
CA LEU A 90 -27.11 9.35 -28.68
C LEU A 90 -28.36 9.97 -28.02
N PRO A 91 -28.99 10.99 -28.63
CA PRO A 91 -30.31 11.41 -28.20
C PRO A 91 -31.21 10.17 -28.13
N ASP A 92 -32.06 10.09 -27.10
CA ASP A 92 -33.01 8.99 -26.95
C ASP A 92 -33.67 8.72 -28.32
N PRO A 93 -33.71 7.45 -28.78
CA PRO A 93 -34.34 7.14 -30.06
C PRO A 93 -35.78 7.68 -30.01
N ASP A 94 -36.12 8.51 -31.00
CA ASP A 94 -37.45 9.12 -31.09
C ASP A 94 -38.48 7.98 -31.10
N PRO A 95 -39.40 7.91 -30.13
CA PRO A 95 -40.39 6.83 -30.07
C PRO A 95 -41.29 6.77 -31.31
N ASP A 96 -41.31 7.83 -32.12
CA ASP A 96 -42.05 7.92 -33.38
C ASP A 96 -41.29 7.37 -34.61
N ASP A 97 -40.00 7.05 -34.49
CA ASP A 97 -39.15 6.54 -35.59
C ASP A 97 -39.10 4.99 -35.64
N MET A 98 -40.25 4.35 -35.35
CA MET A 98 -40.41 2.90 -35.45
C MET A 98 -40.71 2.48 -36.90
N PRO A 99 -39.90 1.59 -37.53
CA PRO A 99 -40.09 1.14 -38.90
C PRO A 99 -41.16 0.04 -39.01
N PHE A 100 -42.32 0.27 -38.40
CA PHE A 100 -43.50 -0.59 -38.55
C PHE A 100 -44.55 0.14 -39.37
N ASP A 101 -44.35 0.19 -40.68
CA ASP A 101 -45.48 0.21 -41.61
C ASP A 101 -46.24 -1.11 -41.44
N LEU A 102 -47.20 -1.11 -40.52
CA LEU A 102 -48.22 -2.16 -40.45
C LEU A 102 -49.46 -1.66 -41.16
N GLU A 103 -49.51 -2.02 -42.44
CA GLU A 103 -50.74 -2.23 -43.20
C GLU A 103 -51.82 -2.84 -42.30
N SER A 104 -52.72 -2.01 -41.77
CA SER A 104 -53.82 -2.46 -40.91
C SER A 104 -54.99 -1.48 -40.97
N SER A 105 -55.40 -1.12 -42.17
CA SER A 105 -56.73 -0.57 -42.44
C SER A 105 -57.34 -1.22 -43.68
N ASN A 106 -57.40 -2.56 -43.67
CA ASN A 106 -58.44 -3.28 -44.38
C ASN A 106 -59.78 -2.86 -43.77
N ASN A 107 -60.40 -1.86 -44.39
CA ASN A 107 -61.73 -1.37 -44.05
C ASN A 107 -62.76 -2.18 -44.87
N PRO A 108 -63.52 -3.13 -44.31
CA PRO A 108 -64.69 -3.64 -45.00
C PRO A 108 -65.81 -2.61 -44.84
N GLU A 109 -66.19 -1.96 -45.94
CA GLU A 109 -67.43 -1.21 -46.06
C GLU A 109 -68.61 -2.09 -45.59
N TYR A 110 -69.29 -1.65 -44.53
CA TYR A 110 -70.65 -2.08 -44.23
C TYR A 110 -71.58 -0.88 -44.41
N PHE A 111 -72.59 -1.13 -45.26
CA PHE A 111 -73.72 -0.30 -45.71
C PHE A 111 -73.50 0.61 -46.93
#